data_AF-A0A7C6DJ35-F1
#
_entry.id   AF-A0A7C6DJ35-F1
#
_cell.length_a   1.000
_cell.length_b   1.000
_cell.length_c   1.000
_cell.angle_alpha   90.00
_cell.angle_beta   90.00
_cell.angle_gamma   90.00
#
_symmetry.space_group_name_H-M   'P 1'
#
loop_
_entity.id
_entity.type
_entity.pdbx_description
1 polymer ?
#
loop_
_entity_poly.entity_id
_entity_poly.type
_entity_poly.pdbx_seq_one_letter_code
_entity_poly.pdbx_strand_id
1 'polypeptide(L)'
;MLAGAGLVQAAVARGIRRASDDARADQRRRHADALAGLPHPLRRPTPCLRCRCAATGPSYTTDHRGVRVVNDQEASIGLIEIGSWTASLAAIDAAEKSAHIRVLQVELNDLLGTSIKIAGATADVHAALAAARAAALALNASVVV
;
A
#
# COMPACT_ATOMS: atom_id res chain seq x y z
N MET A 1 -2.27 -24.70 39.47
CA MET A 1 -2.96 -23.48 38.97
C MET A 1 -2.39 -22.94 37.64
N LEU A 2 -1.76 -23.76 36.76
CA LEU A 2 -1.15 -23.27 35.50
C LEU A 2 -1.89 -23.69 34.20
N ALA A 3 -2.98 -24.45 34.29
CA ALA A 3 -3.71 -24.93 33.11
C ALA A 3 -4.67 -23.89 32.47
N GLY A 4 -5.03 -22.83 33.20
CA GLY A 4 -6.02 -21.84 32.75
C GLY A 4 -5.49 -20.84 31.70
N ALA A 5 -4.23 -20.44 31.80
CA ALA A 5 -3.65 -19.42 30.91
C ALA A 5 -3.53 -19.88 29.45
N GLY A 6 -3.17 -21.15 29.22
CA GLY A 6 -3.03 -21.70 27.86
C GLY A 6 -4.34 -21.78 27.09
N LEU A 7 -5.46 -22.05 27.78
CA LEU A 7 -6.80 -22.10 27.17
C LEU A 7 -7.27 -20.71 26.73
N VAL A 8 -7.01 -19.68 27.54
CA VAL A 8 -7.34 -18.29 27.21
C VAL A 8 -6.50 -17.80 26.02
N GLN A 9 -5.19 -18.07 26.02
CA GLN A 9 -4.29 -17.71 24.91
C GLN A 9 -4.74 -18.35 23.58
N ALA A 10 -5.11 -19.63 23.60
CA ALA A 10 -5.58 -20.35 22.42
C ALA A 10 -6.96 -19.85 21.93
N ALA A 11 -7.85 -19.45 22.85
CA ALA A 11 -9.13 -18.84 22.50
C ALA A 11 -8.95 -17.48 21.83
N VAL A 12 -8.08 -16.62 22.35
CA VAL A 12 -7.76 -15.30 21.77
C VAL A 12 -7.15 -15.46 20.37
N ALA A 13 -6.16 -16.35 20.20
CA ALA A 13 -5.55 -16.59 18.89
C ALA A 13 -6.55 -17.14 17.85
N ARG A 14 -7.49 -17.99 18.27
CA ARG A 14 -8.59 -18.46 17.40
C ARG A 14 -9.56 -17.33 17.05
N GLY A 15 -9.87 -16.44 17.99
CA GLY A 15 -10.69 -15.26 17.76
C GLY A 15 -10.09 -14.31 16.73
N ILE A 16 -8.80 -14.00 16.86
CA ILE A 16 -8.07 -13.13 15.92
C ILE A 16 -8.03 -13.74 14.52
N ARG A 17 -7.78 -15.05 14.40
CA ARG A 17 -7.80 -15.74 13.09
C ARG A 17 -9.18 -15.69 12.44
N ARG A 18 -10.25 -16.00 13.19
CA ARG A 18 -11.62 -15.92 12.68
C ARG A 18 -11.97 -14.51 12.21
N ALA A 19 -11.66 -13.49 13.01
CA ALA A 19 -11.89 -12.09 12.64
C ALA A 19 -11.12 -11.69 11.37
N SER A 20 -9.90 -12.19 11.20
CA SER A 20 -9.09 -11.95 9.99
C SER A 20 -9.67 -12.65 8.76
N ASP A 21 -10.14 -13.89 8.91
CA ASP A 21 -10.76 -14.67 7.84
C ASP A 21 -12.11 -14.07 7.43
N ASP A 22 -12.91 -13.60 8.40
CA ASP A 22 -14.17 -12.91 8.16
C ASP A 22 -13.96 -11.58 7.44
N ALA A 23 -12.96 -10.79 7.85
CA ALA A 23 -12.58 -9.55 7.17
C ALA A 23 -12.13 -9.81 5.72
N ARG A 24 -11.34 -10.87 5.49
CA ARG A 24 -10.95 -11.30 4.14
C ARG A 24 -12.14 -11.76 3.31
N ALA A 25 -13.09 -12.48 3.91
CA ALA A 25 -14.29 -12.95 3.23
C ALA A 25 -15.24 -11.79 2.88
N ASP A 26 -15.39 -10.81 3.78
CA ASP A 26 -16.14 -9.57 3.52
C ASP A 26 -15.49 -8.74 2.40
N GLN A 27 -14.16 -8.57 2.43
CA GLN A 27 -13.42 -7.90 1.38
C GLN A 27 -13.58 -8.60 0.01
N ARG A 28 -13.59 -9.95 -0.02
CA ARG A 28 -13.87 -10.73 -1.24
C ARG A 28 -15.29 -10.54 -1.76
N ARG A 29 -16.30 -10.49 -0.89
CA ARG A 29 -17.70 -10.24 -1.25
C ARG A 29 -17.89 -8.85 -1.85
N ARG A 30 -17.38 -7.82 -1.17
CA ARG A 30 -17.41 -6.43 -1.66
C ARG A 30 -16.72 -6.28 -3.01
N HIS A 31 -15.61 -6.98 -3.24
CA HIS A 31 -14.93 -7.01 -4.52
C HIS A 31 -15.79 -7.68 -5.62
N ALA A 32 -16.46 -8.80 -5.30
CA ALA A 32 -17.35 -9.48 -6.24
C ALA A 32 -18.57 -8.61 -6.62
N ASP A 33 -19.18 -7.94 -5.64
CA ASP A 33 -20.32 -7.05 -5.84
C ASP A 33 -19.93 -5.80 -6.65
N ALA A 34 -18.75 -5.23 -6.38
CA ALA A 34 -18.20 -4.12 -7.16
C ALA A 34 -17.97 -4.50 -8.63
N LEU A 35 -17.46 -5.71 -8.91
CA LEU A 35 -17.32 -6.20 -10.28
C LEU A 35 -18.66 -6.46 -10.97
N ALA A 36 -19.68 -6.90 -10.22
CA ALA A 36 -21.02 -7.13 -10.75
C ALA A 36 -21.73 -5.83 -11.15
N GLY A 37 -21.45 -4.71 -10.46
CA GLY A 37 -22.07 -3.40 -10.72
C GLY A 37 -21.48 -2.61 -11.90
N LEU A 38 -20.34 -3.03 -12.48
CA LEU A 38 -19.68 -2.28 -13.56
C LEU A 38 -20.33 -2.54 -14.93
N PRO A 39 -20.47 -1.50 -15.80
CA PRO A 39 -20.92 -1.66 -17.18
C PRO A 39 -19.97 -2.54 -17.99
N HIS A 40 -20.48 -3.22 -19.01
CA HIS A 40 -19.80 -4.29 -19.77
C HIS A 40 -18.35 -4.00 -20.24
N PRO A 41 -17.95 -2.77 -20.67
CA PRO A 41 -16.55 -2.48 -21.02
C PRO A 41 -15.59 -2.34 -19.82
N LEU A 42 -16.11 -2.23 -18.58
CA LEU A 42 -15.33 -2.16 -17.34
C LEU A 42 -15.31 -3.50 -16.57
N ARG A 43 -16.13 -4.48 -16.99
CA ARG A 43 -15.91 -5.88 -16.63
C ARG A 43 -14.68 -6.34 -17.41
N ARG A 44 -13.65 -6.83 -16.70
CA ARG A 44 -12.35 -7.26 -17.23
C ARG A 44 -12.42 -7.67 -18.71
N PRO A 45 -11.63 -7.09 -19.61
CA PRO A 45 -11.53 -7.62 -20.96
C PRO A 45 -11.07 -9.08 -20.83
N THR A 46 -11.85 -9.99 -21.40
CA THR A 46 -11.42 -11.36 -21.66
C THR A 46 -10.04 -11.26 -22.31
N PRO A 47 -8.99 -11.84 -21.73
CA PRO A 47 -7.65 -11.66 -22.26
C PRO A 47 -7.64 -12.19 -23.69
N CYS A 48 -7.24 -11.33 -24.62
CA CYS A 48 -7.03 -11.68 -26.01
C CYS A 48 -6.04 -12.86 -26.04
N LEU A 49 -6.53 -14.08 -26.29
CA LEU A 49 -5.76 -15.33 -26.33
C LEU A 49 -4.58 -15.33 -27.32
N ARG A 50 -4.40 -14.24 -28.08
CA ARG A 50 -3.45 -14.15 -29.19
C ARG A 50 -2.33 -13.13 -29.00
N CYS A 51 -2.41 -12.25 -28.01
CA CYS A 51 -1.35 -11.30 -27.67
C CYS A 51 -1.14 -11.32 -26.17
N ARG A 52 0.00 -11.83 -25.73
CA ARG A 52 0.41 -11.89 -24.31
C ARG A 52 0.84 -10.50 -23.82
N CYS A 53 0.05 -9.48 -24.12
CA CYS A 53 0.19 -8.14 -23.56
C CYS A 53 -0.66 -8.14 -22.29
N ALA A 54 -0.13 -8.72 -21.22
CA ALA A 54 -0.79 -8.58 -19.92
C ALA A 54 -0.96 -7.09 -19.63
N ALA A 55 -2.12 -6.69 -19.14
CA ALA A 55 -2.29 -5.40 -18.50
C ALA A 55 -1.39 -5.39 -17.25
N THR A 56 -0.12 -5.03 -17.42
CA THR A 56 0.94 -5.06 -16.39
C THR A 56 0.95 -3.80 -15.52
N GLY A 57 -0.21 -3.15 -15.34
CA GLY A 57 -0.37 -2.05 -14.38
C GLY A 57 -1.02 -2.57 -13.11
N PRO A 58 -0.73 -2.01 -11.92
CA PRO A 58 -1.44 -2.40 -10.71
C PRO A 58 -2.95 -2.19 -10.87
N SER A 59 -3.72 -3.14 -10.37
CA SER A 59 -5.17 -3.03 -10.29
C SER A 59 -5.51 -1.84 -9.38
N TYR A 60 -6.05 -0.76 -9.94
CA TYR A 60 -6.63 0.33 -9.15
C TYR A 60 -8.09 -0.01 -8.84
N THR A 61 -8.49 0.07 -7.59
CA THR A 61 -9.90 0.09 -7.21
C THR A 61 -10.35 1.54 -7.11
N THR A 62 -11.65 1.79 -7.25
CA THR A 62 -12.20 3.12 -6.95
C THR A 62 -12.98 2.98 -5.65
N ASP A 63 -12.75 3.85 -4.68
CA ASP A 63 -13.58 3.88 -3.48
C ASP A 63 -14.98 4.46 -3.80
N HIS A 64 -15.90 4.44 -2.83
CA HIS A 64 -17.26 4.99 -3.00
C HIS A 64 -17.29 6.51 -3.27
N ARG A 65 -16.15 7.20 -3.15
CA ARG A 65 -15.99 8.64 -3.40
C ARG A 65 -15.43 8.91 -4.80
N GLY A 66 -15.12 7.89 -5.58
CA GLY A 66 -14.50 8.05 -6.89
C GLY A 66 -12.97 8.16 -6.86
N VAL A 67 -12.32 7.94 -5.71
CA VAL A 67 -10.87 8.04 -5.57
C VAL A 67 -10.21 6.73 -6.01
N ARG A 68 -9.22 6.81 -6.91
CA ARG A 68 -8.43 5.65 -7.33
C ARG A 68 -7.48 5.24 -6.19
N VAL A 69 -7.61 3.99 -5.74
CA VAL A 69 -6.81 3.38 -4.68
C VAL A 69 -5.99 2.24 -5.26
N VAL A 70 -4.70 2.19 -4.93
CA VAL A 70 -3.81 1.09 -5.33
C VAL A 70 -4.19 -0.18 -4.57
N ASN A 71 -4.32 -1.34 -5.22
CA ASN A 71 -4.49 -2.61 -4.53
C ASN A 71 -3.17 -3.05 -3.85
N ASP A 72 -3.16 -3.03 -2.52
CA ASP A 72 -2.04 -3.37 -1.64
C ASP A 72 -1.51 -4.80 -1.84
N GLN A 73 -2.36 -5.72 -2.33
CA GLN A 73 -2.00 -7.14 -2.50
C GLN A 73 -1.13 -7.41 -3.75
N GLU A 74 -1.05 -6.46 -4.67
CA GLU A 74 -0.30 -6.55 -5.93
C GLU A 74 0.72 -5.40 -6.08
N ALA A 75 0.87 -4.58 -5.04
CA ALA A 75 1.70 -3.37 -5.07
C ALA A 75 3.16 -3.66 -4.70
N SER A 76 4.08 -2.94 -5.33
CA SER A 76 5.46 -2.82 -4.86
C SER A 76 5.50 -1.98 -3.59
N ILE A 77 6.43 -2.29 -2.69
CA ILE A 77 6.71 -1.52 -1.48
C ILE A 77 8.04 -0.80 -1.64
N GLY A 78 8.02 0.53 -1.47
CA GLY A 78 9.21 1.36 -1.35
C GLY A 78 9.47 1.73 0.11
N LEU A 79 10.75 1.74 0.50
CA LEU A 79 11.21 2.28 1.77
C LEU A 79 12.16 3.44 1.51
N ILE A 80 12.05 4.48 2.34
CA ILE A 80 13.03 5.56 2.38
C ILE A 80 13.17 6.04 3.81
N GLU A 81 14.42 6.20 4.24
CA GLU A 81 14.77 6.73 5.55
C GLU A 81 15.42 8.10 5.40
N ILE A 82 14.94 9.08 6.16
CA ILE A 82 15.38 10.48 6.06
C ILE A 82 15.72 10.98 7.47
N GLY A 83 16.93 11.49 7.67
CA GLY A 83 17.43 11.97 8.96
C GLY A 83 16.88 13.32 9.45
N SER A 84 15.66 13.68 9.08
CA SER A 84 15.02 14.94 9.48
C SER A 84 13.52 14.89 9.28
N TRP A 85 12.72 15.09 10.35
CA TRP A 85 11.25 15.12 10.28
C TRP A 85 10.72 16.14 9.26
N THR A 86 11.31 17.35 9.24
CA THR A 86 10.90 18.40 8.30
C THR A 86 11.19 18.00 6.85
N ALA A 87 12.36 17.40 6.59
CA ALA A 87 12.71 16.94 5.25
C ALA A 87 11.84 15.77 4.80
N SER A 88 11.42 14.91 5.72
CA SER A 88 10.48 13.82 5.46
C SER A 88 9.12 14.31 4.98
N LEU A 89 8.58 15.38 5.57
CA LEU A 89 7.31 15.97 5.13
C LEU A 89 7.41 16.53 3.69
N ALA A 90 8.51 17.22 3.37
CA ALA A 90 8.76 17.70 2.01
C ALA A 90 8.96 16.54 1.02
N ALA A 91 9.63 15.48 1.43
CA ALA A 91 9.84 14.29 0.62
C ALA A 91 8.54 13.54 0.32
N ILE A 92 7.63 13.44 1.30
CA ILE A 92 6.30 12.85 1.11
C ILE A 92 5.46 13.67 0.12
N ASP A 93 5.45 15.00 0.26
CA ASP A 93 4.75 15.90 -0.67
C ASP A 93 5.27 15.73 -2.11
N ALA A 94 6.60 15.67 -2.28
CA ALA A 94 7.22 15.45 -3.59
C ALA A 94 6.89 14.06 -4.16
N ALA A 95 6.92 13.02 -3.32
CA ALA A 95 6.60 11.64 -3.72
C ALA A 95 5.16 11.54 -4.25
N GLU A 96 4.17 12.01 -3.49
CA GLU A 96 2.75 11.93 -3.86
C GLU A 96 2.42 12.78 -5.09
N LYS A 97 3.13 13.89 -5.34
CA LYS A 97 2.99 14.68 -6.57
C LYS A 97 3.62 14.06 -7.80
N SER A 98 4.60 13.17 -7.62
CA SER A 98 5.37 12.59 -8.73
C SER A 98 4.77 11.32 -9.32
N ALA A 99 3.99 10.56 -8.53
CA ALA A 99 3.49 9.25 -8.94
C ALA A 99 2.26 8.81 -8.15
N HIS A 100 1.54 7.82 -8.68
CA HIS A 100 0.39 7.22 -8.00
C HIS A 100 0.84 6.22 -6.93
N ILE A 101 1.16 6.75 -5.76
CA ILE A 101 1.55 5.97 -4.58
C ILE A 101 0.59 6.22 -3.42
N ARG A 102 0.61 5.33 -2.42
CA ARG A 102 0.01 5.53 -1.12
C ARG A 102 1.09 5.48 -0.05
N VAL A 103 1.12 6.47 0.83
CA VAL A 103 1.90 6.41 2.05
C VAL A 103 1.23 5.43 3.02
N LEU A 104 1.90 4.34 3.33
CA LEU A 104 1.41 3.34 4.27
C LEU A 104 1.69 3.75 5.71
N GLN A 105 2.89 4.27 5.94
CA GLN A 105 3.37 4.54 7.28
C GLN A 105 4.54 5.52 7.26
N VAL A 106 4.59 6.35 8.29
CA VAL A 106 5.74 7.21 8.62
C VAL A 106 6.05 6.95 10.10
N GLU A 107 7.20 6.34 10.36
CA GLU A 107 7.67 6.05 11.72
C GLU A 107 8.84 6.95 12.05
N LEU A 108 8.83 7.58 13.22
CA LEU A 108 10.03 8.20 13.78
C LEU A 108 11.02 7.08 14.13
N ASN A 109 12.28 7.22 13.72
CA ASN A 109 13.35 6.30 14.12
C ASN A 109 14.04 6.82 15.40
N ASP A 110 14.84 5.96 16.05
CA ASP A 110 15.60 6.33 17.26
C ASP A 110 16.83 7.22 16.99
N LEU A 111 16.97 7.72 15.76
CA LEU A 111 18.06 8.59 15.29
C LEU A 111 17.54 9.93 14.73
N LEU A 112 16.41 10.41 15.26
CA LEU A 112 15.79 11.71 14.93
C LEU A 112 15.35 11.86 13.45
N GLY A 113 15.35 10.78 12.69
CA GLY A 113 14.83 10.68 11.33
C GLY A 113 13.52 9.92 11.25
N THR A 114 13.11 9.57 10.03
CA THR A 114 11.89 8.80 9.78
C THR A 114 12.13 7.68 8.81
N SER A 115 11.49 6.53 9.05
CA SER A 115 11.30 5.49 8.03
C SER A 115 9.91 5.66 7.40
N ILE A 116 9.87 5.84 6.08
CA ILE A 116 8.65 6.03 5.30
C ILE A 116 8.45 4.79 4.42
N LYS A 117 7.23 4.25 4.44
CA LYS A 117 6.82 3.09 3.65
C LYS A 117 5.74 3.51 2.68
N ILE A 118 5.93 3.24 1.39
CA ILE A 118 4.97 3.58 0.32
C ILE A 118 4.58 2.34 -0.47
N ALA A 119 3.38 2.33 -1.04
CA ALA A 119 2.90 1.30 -1.93
C ALA A 119 2.46 1.88 -3.28
N GLY A 120 2.76 1.18 -4.38
CA GLY A 120 2.42 1.63 -5.74
C GLY A 120 2.74 0.60 -6.81
N ALA A 121 2.54 0.97 -8.09
CA ALA A 121 3.19 0.26 -9.18
C ALA A 121 4.72 0.31 -8.98
N THR A 122 5.47 -0.70 -9.42
CA THR A 122 6.94 -0.65 -9.33
C THR A 122 7.53 0.62 -9.95
N ALA A 123 7.04 1.02 -11.14
CA ALA A 123 7.47 2.26 -11.79
C ALA A 123 7.11 3.52 -10.98
N ASP A 124 5.91 3.56 -10.40
CA ASP A 124 5.44 4.67 -9.56
C ASP A 124 6.25 4.78 -8.27
N VAL A 125 6.56 3.65 -7.63
CA VAL A 125 7.41 3.60 -6.43
C VAL A 125 8.81 4.12 -6.75
N HIS A 126 9.41 3.72 -7.87
CA HIS A 126 10.73 4.25 -8.27
C HIS A 126 10.70 5.76 -8.51
N ALA A 127 9.68 6.27 -9.22
CA ALA A 127 9.52 7.69 -9.47
C ALA A 127 9.33 8.47 -8.16
N ALA A 128 8.47 7.97 -7.27
CA ALA A 128 8.22 8.54 -5.95
C ALA A 128 9.48 8.59 -5.09
N LEU A 129 10.25 7.50 -5.00
CA LEU A 129 11.50 7.45 -4.23
C LEU A 129 12.56 8.41 -4.79
N ALA A 130 12.65 8.55 -6.11
CA ALA A 130 13.56 9.50 -6.74
C ALA A 130 13.19 10.96 -6.40
N ALA A 131 11.91 11.31 -6.47
CA ALA A 131 11.41 12.65 -6.12
C ALA A 131 11.59 12.94 -4.62
N ALA A 132 11.24 11.99 -3.75
CA ALA A 132 11.42 12.07 -2.31
C ALA A 132 12.89 12.34 -1.94
N ARG A 133 13.81 11.57 -2.53
CA ARG A 133 15.26 11.72 -2.32
C ARG A 133 15.75 13.10 -2.75
N ALA A 134 15.31 13.59 -3.92
CA ALA A 134 15.70 14.91 -4.41
C ALA A 134 15.23 16.03 -3.46
N ALA A 135 13.98 15.96 -2.99
CA ALA A 135 13.42 16.94 -2.04
C ALA A 135 14.14 16.92 -0.68
N ALA A 136 14.44 15.73 -0.15
CA ALA A 136 15.16 15.60 1.11
C ALA A 136 16.61 16.14 1.02
N LEU A 137 17.31 15.86 -0.09
CA LEU A 137 18.66 16.37 -0.32
C LEU A 137 18.70 17.89 -0.48
N ALA A 138 17.67 18.51 -1.07
CA ALA A 138 17.56 19.96 -1.16
C ALA A 138 17.47 20.65 0.21
N LEU A 139 17.07 19.91 1.25
CA LEU A 139 17.02 20.35 2.64
C LEU A 139 18.22 19.86 3.47
N ASN A 140 19.28 19.36 2.82
CA ASN A 140 20.51 18.85 3.44
C ASN A 140 20.29 17.70 4.44
N ALA A 141 19.21 16.92 4.28
CA ALA A 141 18.98 15.74 5.11
C ALA A 141 19.76 14.53 4.61
N SER A 142 20.16 13.64 5.53
CA SER A 142 20.66 12.30 5.17
C SER A 142 19.52 11.45 4.63
N VAL A 143 19.80 10.61 3.62
CA VAL A 143 18.80 9.77 2.95
C VAL A 143 19.34 8.37 2.68
N VAL A 144 18.55 7.35 3.01
CA VAL A 144 18.78 5.94 2.66
C VAL A 144 17.54 5.43 1.93
N VAL A 145 17.74 4.81 0.76
CA VAL A 145 16.67 4.23 -0.09
C VAL A 145 16.97 2.77 -0.31
#